data_AF-A0A1F6X022-F1
#
_entry.id   AF-A0A1F6X022-F1
#
_cell.length_a   1.000
_cell.length_b   1.000
_cell.length_c   1.000
_cell.angle_alpha   90.00
_cell.angle_beta   90.00
_cell.angle_gamma   90.00
#
_symmetry.space_group_name_H-M   'P 1'
#
loop_
_entity.id
_entity.type
_entity.pdbx_description
1 polymer ?
#
loop_
_entity_poly.entity_id
_entity_poly.type
_entity_poly.pdbx_seq_one_letter_code
_entity_poly.pdbx_strand_id
1 'polypeptide(L)' 'MLNERKYTIETEQETDGRWIAEVIEIPGVLAYGDTQEQAQANVEALTFRIIAEEIEENTSNKVFGFSNIAFSLS' A
#
# COMPACT_ATOMS: atom_id res chain seq x y z
N MET A 1 -8.53 -7.10 -20.36
CA MET A 1 -8.62 -5.74 -19.78
C MET A 1 -7.76 -5.75 -18.54
N LEU A 2 -6.89 -4.75 -18.37
CA LEU A 2 -6.10 -4.59 -17.14
C LEU A 2 -7.03 -4.09 -16.02
N ASN A 3 -6.73 -4.45 -14.78
CA ASN A 3 -7.58 -4.14 -13.63
C ASN A 3 -7.15 -2.82 -12.97
N GLU A 4 -8.11 -2.10 -12.38
CA GLU A 4 -7.86 -0.96 -11.49
C GLU A 4 -7.78 -1.44 -10.03
N ARG A 5 -6.89 -0.86 -9.24
CA ARG A 5 -6.80 -1.08 -7.79
C ARG A 5 -6.90 0.23 -7.03
N LYS A 6 -7.69 0.23 -5.96
CA LYS A 6 -7.84 1.35 -5.03
C LYS A 6 -7.54 0.85 -3.63
N TYR A 7 -6.75 1.63 -2.91
CA TYR A 7 -6.33 1.36 -1.55
C TYR A 7 -6.69 2.53 -0.64
N THR A 8 -7.12 2.23 0.58
CA THR A 8 -7.45 3.21 1.61
C THR A 8 -6.37 3.18 2.67
N ILE A 9 -5.76 4.34 2.94
CA ILE A 9 -4.77 4.50 4.00
C ILE A 9 -5.44 5.13 5.21
N GLU A 10 -5.37 4.42 6.32
CA GLU A 10 -5.66 4.95 7.65
C GLU A 10 -4.37 5.33 8.35
N THR A 11 -4.39 6.43 9.11
CA THR A 11 -3.22 6.88 9.89
C THR A 11 -3.60 7.16 11.33
N GLU A 12 -2.76 6.74 12.25
CA GLU A 12 -2.90 7.01 13.68
C GLU A 12 -1.58 7.55 14.25
N GLN A 13 -1.66 8.40 15.27
CA GLN A 13 -0.49 8.82 16.03
C GLN A 13 -0.40 7.99 17.33
N GLU A 14 0.73 7.33 17.50
CA GLU A 14 1.05 6.53 18.67
C GLU A 14 1.30 7.40 19.90
N THR A 15 1.22 6.79 21.09
CA THR A 15 1.44 7.47 22.38
C THR A 15 2.85 8.06 22.53
N ASP A 16 3.83 7.55 21.78
CA ASP A 16 5.21 8.06 21.75
C ASP A 16 5.45 9.14 20.69
N GLY A 17 4.40 9.54 19.97
CA GLY A 17 4.42 10.58 18.95
C GLY A 17 4.73 10.10 17.53
N ARG A 18 5.11 8.83 17.34
CA ARG A 18 5.30 8.24 16.01
C ARG A 18 3.97 8.10 15.28
N TRP A 19 4.00 8.14 13.96
CA TRP A 19 2.83 7.89 13.13
C TRP A 19 2.88 6.47 12.58
N ILE A 20 1.72 5.81 12.54
CA ILE A 20 1.50 4.55 11.85
C ILE A 20 0.50 4.80 10.71
N ALA A 21 0.74 4.18 9.56
CA ALA A 21 -0.17 4.15 8.43
C ALA A 21 -0.45 2.70 8.03
N GLU A 22 -1.70 2.35 7.78
CA GLU A 22 -2.15 1.01 7.38
C GLU A 22 -2.97 1.08 6.09
N VAL A 23 -2.78 0.09 5.20
CA VAL A 23 -3.64 -0.08 4.01
C VAL A 23 -4.73 -1.10 4.31
N ILE A 24 -5.98 -0.65 4.38
CA ILE A 24 -7.13 -1.45 4.84
C ILE A 24 -7.33 -2.71 3.99
N GLU A 25 -7.13 -2.62 2.68
CA GLU A 25 -7.39 -3.72 1.75
C GLU A 25 -6.30 -4.80 1.74
N ILE A 26 -5.14 -4.56 2.38
CA ILE A 26 -4.05 -5.53 2.48
C ILE A 26 -3.65 -5.72 3.95
N PRO A 27 -4.25 -6.70 4.66
CA PRO A 27 -3.96 -6.94 6.07
C PRO A 27 -2.48 -7.14 6.33
N GLY A 28 -1.95 -6.41 7.32
CA GLY A 28 -0.53 -6.46 7.69
C GLY A 28 0.38 -5.51 6.91
N VAL A 29 -0.17 -4.74 5.96
CA VAL A 29 0.58 -3.67 5.28
C VAL A 29 0.43 -2.38 6.08
N LEU A 30 1.41 -2.17 6.96
CA LEU A 30 1.51 -0.98 7.78
C LEU A 30 2.96 -0.51 7.84
N ALA A 31 3.14 0.78 8.03
CA ALA A 31 4.46 1.38 8.18
C ALA A 31 4.45 2.55 9.15
N TYR A 32 5.58 2.73 9.84
CA TYR A 32 5.80 3.84 10.75
C TYR A 32 6.50 5.01 10.06
N GLY A 33 6.30 6.22 10.58
CA GLY A 33 7.04 7.42 10.22
C GLY A 33 7.11 8.41 11.38
N ASP A 34 8.09 9.32 11.31
CA ASP A 34 8.20 10.42 12.28
C ASP A 34 7.13 11.50 12.06
N THR A 35 6.54 11.54 10.86
CA THR A 35 5.39 12.38 10.50
C THR A 35 4.30 11.54 9.84
N GLN A 36 3.07 12.07 9.77
CA GLN A 36 1.94 11.42 9.10
C GLN A 36 2.27 11.13 7.63
N GLU A 37 2.85 12.12 6.93
CA GLU A 37 3.23 12.00 5.51
C GLU A 37 4.34 10.96 5.31
N GLN A 38 5.28 10.86 6.25
CA GLN A 38 6.34 9.86 6.19
C GLN A 38 5.76 8.44 6.37
N ALA A 39 4.82 8.25 7.29
CA ALA A 39 4.14 6.98 7.47
C ALA A 39 3.34 6.58 6.21
N GLN A 40 2.60 7.54 5.63
CA GLN A 40 1.88 7.36 4.36
C GLN A 40 2.81 6.95 3.21
N ALA A 41 3.88 7.71 2.97
CA ALA A 41 4.85 7.40 1.92
C ALA A 41 5.49 6.01 2.11
N ASN A 42 5.76 5.63 3.37
CA ASN A 42 6.33 4.32 3.68
C ASN A 42 5.34 3.17 3.41
N VAL A 43 4.05 3.34 3.74
CA VAL A 43 3.04 2.30 3.50
C VAL A 43 2.68 2.17 2.02
N GLU A 44 2.66 3.28 1.26
CA GLU A 44 2.55 3.25 -0.20
C GLU A 44 3.71 2.49 -0.84
N ALA A 45 4.94 2.77 -0.43
CA ALA A 45 6.12 2.07 -0.92
C ALA A 45 6.10 0.57 -0.60
N LEU A 46 5.63 0.20 0.60
CA LEU A 46 5.45 -1.20 0.97
C LEU A 46 4.38 -1.89 0.10
N THR A 47 3.28 -1.19 -0.17
CA THR A 47 2.20 -1.68 -1.04
C THR A 47 2.71 -1.92 -2.46
N PHE A 48 3.53 -1.02 -3.01
CA PHE A 48 4.12 -1.22 -4.32
C PHE A 48 5.05 -2.44 -4.41
N ARG A 49 5.77 -2.78 -3.32
CA ARG A 49 6.61 -3.98 -3.29
C ARG A 49 5.78 -5.26 -3.38
N ILE A 50 4.67 -5.32 -2.66
CA ILE A 50 3.73 -6.44 -2.72
C ILE A 50 3.14 -6.58 -4.13
N ILE A 51 2.75 -5.45 -4.73
CA ILE A 51 2.25 -5.43 -6.11
C ILE A 51 3.33 -5.94 -7.09
N ALA A 52 4.60 -5.55 -6.89
CA ALA A 52 5.69 -6.04 -7.72
C ALA A 52 5.90 -7.55 -7.55
N GLU A 53 5.92 -8.06 -6.31
CA GLU A 53 6.03 -9.49 -6.01
C GLU A 53 4.89 -10.28 -6.65
N GLU A 54 3.64 -9.82 -6.55
CA GLU A 54 2.49 -10.45 -7.22
C GLU A 54 2.63 -10.50 -8.75
N ILE A 55 3.28 -9.50 -9.36
CA ILE A 55 3.56 -9.48 -10.80
C ILE A 55 4.67 -10.49 -11.13
N GLU A 56 5.69 -10.59 -10.29
CA GLU A 56 6.85 -11.47 -10.48
C GLU A 56 6.52 -12.96 -10.26
N GLU A 57 5.72 -13.29 -9.24
CA GLU A 57 5.37 -14.67 -8.89
C GLU A 57 4.39 -15.33 -9.88
N ASN A 58 3.70 -14.53 -10.70
CA ASN A 58 2.69 -15.03 -11.64
C ASN A 58 3.30 -15.80 -12.83
N THR A 59 3.52 -17.10 -12.61
CA THR A 59 4.04 -18.10 -13.56
C THR A 59 3.00 -18.63 -14.57
N SER A 60 1.80 -18.04 -14.67
CA SER A 60 0.69 -18.59 -15.48
C SER A 60 0.04 -17.60 -16.45
N ASN A 61 0.55 -17.56 -17.70
CA ASN A 61 -0.10 -17.28 -19.00
C ASN A 61 -1.28 -16.27 -19.10
N LYS A 62 -1.40 -15.30 -18.21
CA LYS A 62 -2.24 -14.11 -18.34
C LYS A 62 -1.33 -12.89 -18.30
N VAL A 63 -1.61 -11.91 -19.17
CA VAL A 63 -1.00 -10.58 -19.08
C VAL A 63 -1.48 -9.96 -17.77
N PHE A 64 -0.66 -10.07 -16.72
CA PHE A 64 -0.89 -9.39 -15.45
C PHE A 64 -0.30 -7.99 -15.53
N GLY A 65 -1.09 -7.03 -15.08
CA GLY A 65 -0.75 -5.62 -15.04
C GLY A 65 -1.98 -4.82 -14.61
N PHE A 66 -1.72 -3.66 -14.02
CA PHE A 66 -2.76 -2.75 -13.57
C PHE A 66 -2.77 -1.54 -14.51
N SER A 67 -3.96 -1.07 -14.89
CA SER A 67 -4.09 0.18 -15.64
C SER A 67 -3.89 1.39 -14.72
N ASN A 68 -4.31 1.26 -13.46
CA ASN A 68 -4.22 2.32 -12.46
C ASN A 68 -4.11 1.72 -11.05
N ILE A 69 -3.32 2.38 -10.21
CA ILE A 69 -3.26 2.18 -8.76
C ILE A 69 -3.48 3.55 -8.13
N ALA A 70 -4.43 3.63 -7.20
CA ALA A 70 -4.73 4.86 -6.48
C ALA A 70 -4.83 4.62 -4.97
N PHE A 71 -4.40 5.62 -4.19
CA PHE A 71 -4.54 5.66 -2.74
C PHE A 71 -5.51 6.78 -2.35
N SER A 72 -6.39 6.48 -1.41
CA SER A 72 -7.24 7.46 -0.72
C SER A 72 -6.91 7.49 0.75
N LEU A 73 -6.98 8.67 1.36
CA LEU A 73 -6.86 8.83 2.81
C LEU A 73 -8.25 8.70 3.45
N SER A 74 -8.35 8.00 4.57
CA SER A 74 -9.58 7.89 5.36
C SER A 74 -9.90 9.15 6.17
#